data_AF-A0A173MIE9-F1
#
_entry.id   AF-A0A173MIE9-F1
#
_cell.length_a   1.000
_cell.length_b   1.000
_cell.length_c   1.000
_cell.angle_alpha   90.00
_cell.angle_beta   90.00
_cell.angle_gamma   90.00
#
_symmetry.space_group_name_H-M   'P 1'
#
loop_
_entity.id
_entity.type
_entity.pdbx_description
1 polymer ?
#
loop_
_entity_poly.entity_id
_entity_poly.type
_entity_poly.pdbx_seq_one_letter_code
_entity_poly.pdbx_strand_id
1 'polypeptide(L)'
;MTTTCQYCGTPMQALRSTRKYCSDTCKQLAFYKRNGLALADAETNTLNGNEPTVLPAEAKTDVDKSDYMVRQQDQPYQQVYSRLLEAVQECLDSNNYTFVFENPDQYWGTYAIQPVKWVSLRLRCLLENMLRLSNIPSIPNETLTLLRDSFADMAAARPYRQLPADYPYTALVKDIIHNLDRIVYNVKPKGKTRFRLTLNRKASLIACRFTLAAMVPLVKFRELNFSE
;
A
#
# COMPACT_ATOMS: atom_id res chain seq x y z
N MET A 1 -39.03 -6.31 -17.58
CA MET A 1 -38.32 -7.52 -18.06
C MET A 1 -37.84 -8.28 -16.84
N THR A 2 -38.49 -9.41 -16.54
CA THR A 2 -38.04 -10.36 -15.53
C THR A 2 -36.79 -11.05 -16.06
N THR A 3 -35.65 -10.84 -15.40
CA THR A 3 -34.38 -11.49 -15.75
C THR A 3 -34.06 -12.54 -14.70
N THR A 4 -33.51 -13.68 -15.09
CA THR A 4 -33.14 -14.75 -14.15
C THR A 4 -31.69 -14.59 -13.69
N CYS A 5 -31.40 -14.94 -12.44
CA CYS A 5 -30.05 -14.89 -11.91
C CYS A 5 -29.17 -15.97 -12.54
N GLN A 6 -28.03 -15.57 -13.08
CA GLN A 6 -27.05 -16.50 -13.68
C GLN A 6 -26.36 -17.42 -12.66
N TYR A 7 -26.58 -17.23 -11.36
CA TYR A 7 -26.03 -18.09 -10.32
C TYR A 7 -27.09 -18.99 -9.68
N CYS A 8 -28.12 -18.42 -9.06
CA CYS A 8 -29.13 -19.18 -8.31
C CYS A 8 -30.45 -19.40 -9.07
N GLY A 9 -30.56 -18.92 -10.32
CA GLY A 9 -31.75 -19.13 -11.16
C GLY A 9 -32.99 -18.33 -10.77
N THR A 10 -32.99 -17.61 -9.64
CA THR A 10 -34.16 -16.87 -9.18
C THR A 10 -34.56 -15.74 -10.13
N PRO A 11 -35.86 -15.53 -10.37
CA PRO A 11 -36.34 -14.40 -11.15
C PRO A 11 -36.09 -13.10 -10.37
N MET A 12 -35.53 -12.11 -11.04
CA MET A 12 -35.21 -10.81 -10.45
C MET A 12 -35.75 -9.67 -11.32
N GLN A 13 -36.05 -8.55 -10.67
CA GLN A 13 -36.43 -7.33 -11.36
C GLN A 13 -35.18 -6.49 -11.62
N ALA A 14 -34.64 -6.57 -12.83
CA ALA A 14 -33.48 -5.79 -13.21
C ALA A 14 -33.87 -4.32 -13.49
N LEU A 15 -33.41 -3.41 -12.63
CA LEU A 15 -33.50 -1.96 -12.82
C LEU A 15 -32.70 -1.44 -14.04
N ARG A 16 -31.75 -2.24 -14.54
CA ARG A 16 -30.91 -1.94 -15.71
C ARG A 16 -30.67 -3.23 -16.49
N SER A 17 -30.66 -3.16 -17.82
CA SER A 17 -30.48 -4.32 -18.72
C SER A 17 -29.17 -5.10 -18.49
N THR A 18 -28.18 -4.50 -17.83
CA THR A 18 -26.87 -5.10 -17.55
C THR A 18 -26.81 -5.92 -16.25
N ARG A 19 -27.88 -5.95 -15.43
CA ARG A 19 -27.88 -6.67 -14.15
C ARG A 19 -28.11 -8.17 -14.36
N LYS A 20 -27.07 -8.97 -14.09
CA LYS A 20 -27.02 -10.43 -14.29
C LYS A 20 -27.23 -11.27 -13.01
N TYR A 21 -27.13 -10.65 -11.83
CA TYR A 21 -27.20 -11.35 -10.53
C TYR A 21 -28.17 -10.65 -9.57
N CYS A 22 -28.87 -11.45 -8.76
CA CYS A 22 -29.86 -10.94 -7.81
C CYS A 22 -29.20 -10.22 -6.63
N SER A 23 -28.05 -10.71 -6.16
CA SER A 23 -27.24 -10.11 -5.09
C SER A 23 -25.74 -10.10 -5.42
N ASP A 24 -24.97 -9.28 -4.69
CA ASP A 24 -23.51 -9.30 -4.76
C ASP A 24 -22.92 -10.63 -4.30
N THR A 25 -23.59 -11.33 -3.38
CA THR A 25 -23.24 -12.70 -2.97
C THR A 25 -23.32 -13.66 -4.15
N CYS A 26 -24.41 -13.64 -4.93
CA CYS A 26 -24.54 -14.48 -6.12
C CYS A 26 -23.50 -14.13 -7.20
N LYS A 27 -23.10 -12.86 -7.29
CA LYS A 27 -22.03 -12.41 -8.19
C LYS A 27 -20.66 -12.96 -7.76
N GLN A 28 -20.36 -12.93 -6.46
CA GLN A 28 -19.13 -13.48 -5.90
C GLN A 28 -19.09 -15.01 -6.05
N LEU A 29 -20.18 -15.70 -5.72
CA LEU A 29 -20.24 -17.16 -5.86
C LEU A 29 -20.14 -17.62 -7.32
N ALA A 30 -20.72 -16.88 -8.26
CA ALA A 30 -20.52 -17.13 -9.69
C ALA A 30 -19.07 -16.93 -10.14
N PHE A 31 -18.34 -15.99 -9.54
CA PHE A 31 -16.92 -15.77 -9.80
C PHE A 31 -16.09 -16.95 -9.26
N TYR A 32 -16.34 -17.39 -8.03
CA TYR A 32 -15.65 -18.55 -7.45
C TYR A 32 -15.89 -19.83 -8.24
N LYS A 33 -17.14 -20.11 -8.63
CA LYS A 33 -17.50 -21.27 -9.46
C LYS A 33 -16.78 -21.27 -10.82
N ARG A 34 -16.60 -20.10 -11.45
CA ARG A 34 -15.87 -19.98 -12.73
C ARG A 34 -14.37 -20.18 -12.60
N ASN A 35 -13.80 -19.82 -11.46
CA ASN A 35 -12.36 -19.91 -11.21
C ASN A 35 -11.95 -21.19 -10.47
N GLY A 36 -12.88 -22.14 -10.28
CA GLY A 36 -12.58 -23.44 -9.64
C GLY A 36 -12.20 -23.34 -8.15
N LEU A 37 -12.56 -22.24 -7.49
CA LEU A 37 -12.25 -22.02 -6.08
C LEU A 37 -13.40 -22.56 -5.22
N ALA A 38 -13.18 -23.67 -4.52
CA ALA A 38 -14.08 -24.15 -3.49
C ALA A 38 -13.87 -23.32 -2.21
N LEU A 39 -14.92 -22.67 -1.72
CA LEU A 39 -14.92 -22.14 -0.36
C LEU A 39 -15.07 -23.34 0.57
N ALA A 40 -14.21 -23.46 1.58
CA ALA A 40 -14.39 -24.44 2.63
C ALA A 40 -15.76 -24.19 3.30
N ASP A 41 -16.62 -25.20 3.27
CA ASP A 41 -17.97 -25.13 3.83
C ASP A 41 -17.87 -24.84 5.33
N ALA A 42 -18.28 -23.64 5.72
CA ALA A 42 -18.63 -23.35 7.10
C ALA A 42 -20.11 -23.73 7.26
N GLU A 43 -20.35 -25.00 7.58
CA GLU A 43 -21.68 -25.49 7.94
C GLU A 43 -22.13 -24.84 9.25
N THR A 44 -23.14 -23.99 9.15
CA THR A 44 -23.88 -23.46 10.29
C THR A 44 -24.85 -24.51 10.82
N ASN A 45 -24.74 -24.76 12.13
CA ASN A 45 -25.66 -25.53 12.98
C ASN A 45 -27.16 -25.39 12.65
N THR A 46 -27.86 -26.52 12.58
CA THR A 46 -29.24 -26.65 13.06
C THR A 46 -29.49 -28.05 13.65
N LEU A 47 -30.17 -28.07 14.79
CA LEU A 47 -30.46 -29.18 15.70
C LEU A 47 -31.47 -30.20 15.13
N ASN A 48 -31.31 -31.50 15.44
CA ASN A 48 -32.28 -32.30 16.21
C ASN A 48 -31.79 -33.75 16.43
N GLY A 49 -32.17 -34.31 17.58
CA GLY A 49 -31.56 -35.48 18.23
C GLY A 49 -31.95 -36.86 17.72
N ASN A 50 -31.19 -37.86 18.17
CA ASN A 50 -31.63 -38.93 19.08
C ASN A 50 -30.44 -39.89 19.35
N GLU A 51 -30.18 -40.14 20.62
CA GLU A 51 -29.32 -41.20 21.20
C GLU A 51 -29.78 -42.63 20.81
N PRO A 52 -29.08 -43.74 21.17
CA PRO A 52 -27.81 -43.86 21.93
C PRO A 52 -26.81 -44.91 21.36
N THR A 53 -25.68 -45.04 22.06
CA THR A 53 -25.08 -46.30 22.56
C THR A 53 -23.69 -46.73 22.01
N VAL A 54 -22.81 -46.98 22.98
CA VAL A 54 -21.62 -47.87 23.01
C VAL A 54 -20.29 -47.34 22.45
N LEU A 55 -19.43 -46.87 23.36
CA LEU A 55 -17.98 -47.14 23.32
C LEU A 55 -17.76 -48.59 23.81
N PRO A 56 -16.82 -49.36 23.25
CA PRO A 56 -15.50 -49.35 23.88
C PRO A 56 -14.29 -49.62 22.97
N ALA A 57 -13.14 -49.33 23.57
CA ALA A 57 -11.86 -50.04 23.46
C ALA A 57 -10.88 -49.67 22.33
N GLU A 58 -9.78 -49.11 22.81
CA GLU A 58 -8.45 -48.95 22.25
C GLU A 58 -7.97 -50.13 21.39
N ALA A 59 -7.40 -49.83 20.23
CA ALA A 59 -6.29 -50.59 19.65
C ALA A 59 -5.46 -49.67 18.73
N LYS A 60 -4.23 -49.40 19.15
CA LYS A 60 -3.18 -48.83 18.29
C LYS A 60 -2.80 -49.89 17.25
N THR A 61 -2.84 -49.53 15.97
CA THR A 61 -1.98 -50.14 14.96
C THR A 61 -1.85 -49.18 13.77
N ASP A 62 -0.63 -49.14 13.24
CA ASP A 62 -0.05 -48.22 12.26
C ASP A 62 -0.95 -47.81 11.09
N VAL A 63 -1.08 -46.50 10.87
CA VAL A 63 -1.58 -45.93 9.62
C VAL A 63 -0.52 -44.99 9.06
N ASP A 64 0.22 -45.57 8.13
CA ASP A 64 0.75 -45.00 6.89
C ASP A 64 0.93 -43.46 6.85
N LYS A 65 2.19 -43.04 7.00
CA LYS A 65 2.68 -41.70 6.65
C LYS A 65 2.74 -41.57 5.13
N SER A 66 1.60 -41.47 4.47
CA SER A 66 1.57 -40.89 3.13
C SER A 66 0.22 -40.27 2.85
N ASP A 67 0.02 -39.02 3.28
CA ASP A 67 -1.07 -38.20 2.76
C ASP A 67 -0.58 -36.78 2.49
N TYR A 68 -0.27 -36.59 1.20
CA TYR A 68 -0.31 -35.35 0.42
C TYR A 68 0.59 -34.17 0.85
N MET A 69 1.87 -34.26 0.51
CA MET A 69 2.54 -33.09 -0.09
C MET A 69 2.01 -32.91 -1.52
N VAL A 70 0.92 -32.15 -1.69
CA VAL A 70 0.66 -31.54 -3.00
C VAL A 70 1.78 -30.53 -3.23
N ARG A 71 2.85 -30.94 -3.92
CA ARG A 71 3.74 -30.01 -4.60
C ARG A 71 2.88 -29.27 -5.61
N GLN A 72 2.38 -28.09 -5.24
CA GLN A 72 2.00 -27.10 -6.22
C GLN A 72 3.25 -26.92 -7.08
N GLN A 73 3.19 -27.39 -8.33
CA GLN A 73 4.21 -27.07 -9.30
C GLN A 73 4.21 -25.55 -9.39
N ASP A 74 5.20 -24.91 -8.77
CA ASP A 74 5.40 -23.47 -8.85
C ASP A 74 5.34 -23.11 -10.32
N GLN A 75 4.29 -22.39 -10.72
CA GLN A 75 4.21 -21.89 -12.09
C GLN A 75 5.50 -21.09 -12.34
N PRO A 76 6.16 -21.28 -13.48
CA PRO A 76 7.40 -20.59 -13.77
C PRO A 76 7.15 -19.08 -13.66
N TYR A 77 8.03 -18.38 -12.94
CA TYR A 77 7.92 -16.93 -12.75
C TYR A 77 7.76 -16.25 -14.10
N GLN A 78 6.60 -15.64 -14.34
CA GLN A 78 6.37 -14.88 -15.56
C GLN A 78 6.90 -13.47 -15.33
N GLN A 79 7.90 -13.09 -16.13
CA GLN A 79 8.38 -11.70 -16.13
C GLN A 79 7.25 -10.79 -16.62
N VAL A 80 6.75 -9.93 -15.73
CA VAL A 80 5.74 -8.93 -16.07
C VAL A 80 6.42 -7.60 -16.33
N TYR A 81 6.26 -7.09 -17.55
CA TYR A 81 6.71 -5.74 -17.90
C TYR A 81 5.87 -4.70 -17.17
N SER A 82 6.52 -3.76 -16.49
CA SER A 82 5.88 -2.63 -15.84
C SER A 82 6.66 -1.36 -16.13
N ARG A 83 6.08 -0.49 -16.96
CA ARG A 83 6.63 0.84 -17.26
C ARG A 83 6.93 1.65 -16.00
N LEU A 84 6.16 1.45 -14.92
CA LEU A 84 6.44 2.10 -13.64
C LEU A 84 7.71 1.55 -12.99
N LEU A 85 7.91 0.23 -12.99
CA LEU A 85 9.11 -0.38 -12.40
C LEU A 85 10.36 0.00 -13.18
N GLU A 86 10.29 0.09 -14.51
CA GLU A 86 11.41 0.58 -15.32
C GLU A 86 11.76 2.03 -15.01
N ALA A 87 10.77 2.91 -14.91
CA ALA A 87 11.00 4.30 -14.54
C ALA A 87 11.57 4.43 -13.11
N VAL A 88 11.18 3.54 -12.19
CA VAL A 88 11.78 3.48 -10.84
C VAL A 88 13.24 3.03 -10.92
N GLN A 89 13.52 1.99 -11.71
CA GLN A 89 14.87 1.47 -11.91
C GLN A 89 15.78 2.55 -12.52
N GLU A 90 15.32 3.23 -13.57
CA GLU A 90 16.04 4.36 -14.18
C GLU A 90 16.32 5.47 -13.17
N CYS A 91 15.36 5.78 -12.28
CA CYS A 91 15.58 6.74 -11.21
C CYS A 91 16.65 6.28 -10.22
N LEU A 92 16.73 4.99 -9.89
CA LEU A 92 17.73 4.45 -8.97
C LEU A 92 19.12 4.38 -9.60
N ASP A 93 19.19 3.99 -10.87
CA ASP A 93 20.46 3.88 -11.61
C ASP A 93 21.07 5.27 -11.89
N SER A 94 20.22 6.29 -12.06
CA SER A 94 20.65 7.67 -12.35
C SER A 94 21.24 8.41 -11.15
N ASN A 95 21.06 7.93 -9.92
CA ASN A 95 21.59 8.60 -8.73
C ASN A 95 22.28 7.64 -7.76
N ASN A 96 23.54 7.96 -7.41
CA ASN A 96 24.32 7.14 -6.48
C ASN A 96 24.01 7.44 -4.99
N TYR A 97 22.79 7.88 -4.70
CA TYR A 97 22.40 8.26 -3.33
C TYR A 97 22.21 7.04 -2.43
N THR A 98 21.84 5.89 -2.99
CA THR A 98 21.66 4.64 -2.23
C THR A 98 22.90 4.30 -1.42
N PHE A 99 24.08 4.37 -2.02
CA PHE A 99 25.34 4.09 -1.33
C PHE A 99 25.61 5.08 -0.17
N VAL A 100 25.22 6.35 -0.33
CA VAL A 100 25.36 7.38 0.72
C VAL A 100 24.52 7.05 1.95
N PHE A 101 23.26 6.63 1.74
CA PHE A 101 22.35 6.30 2.84
C PHE A 101 22.61 4.91 3.46
N GLU A 102 23.24 3.99 2.74
CA GLU A 102 23.73 2.72 3.28
C GLU A 102 24.97 2.89 4.16
N ASN A 103 25.80 3.90 3.85
CA ASN A 103 27.07 4.14 4.54
C ASN A 103 27.15 5.56 5.15
N PRO A 104 26.16 6.01 5.93
CA PRO A 104 26.04 7.42 6.31
C PRO A 104 27.24 7.93 7.12
N ASP A 105 27.89 7.07 7.92
CA ASP A 105 29.07 7.44 8.72
C ASP A 105 30.34 7.69 7.88
N GLN A 106 30.38 7.23 6.63
CA GLN A 106 31.48 7.50 5.69
C GLN A 106 31.32 8.83 4.96
N TYR A 107 30.09 9.34 4.87
CA TYR A 107 29.75 10.55 4.13
C TYR A 107 29.51 11.76 5.03
N TRP A 108 28.84 11.56 6.16
CA TRP A 108 28.48 12.63 7.08
C TRP A 108 29.15 12.45 8.43
N GLY A 109 29.78 13.52 8.91
CA GLY A 109 30.35 13.53 10.26
C GLY A 109 29.29 13.33 11.35
N THR A 110 29.74 12.92 12.53
CA THR A 110 28.87 12.57 13.68
C THR A 110 27.85 13.65 14.06
N TYR A 111 28.18 14.94 13.85
CA TYR A 111 27.25 16.04 14.13
C TYR A 111 26.19 16.25 13.04
N ALA A 112 26.48 15.88 11.79
CA ALA A 112 25.55 16.02 10.67
C ALA A 112 24.60 14.81 10.56
N ILE A 113 25.01 13.64 11.07
CA ILE A 113 24.21 12.41 10.94
C ILE A 113 22.86 12.49 11.65
N GLN A 114 22.77 13.19 12.79
CA GLN A 114 21.52 13.32 13.55
C GLN A 114 20.49 14.17 12.78
N PRO A 115 20.83 15.38 12.30
CA PRO A 115 20.00 16.12 11.34
C PRO A 115 19.56 15.30 10.13
N VAL A 116 20.50 14.59 9.51
CA VAL A 116 20.21 13.78 8.31
C VAL A 116 19.23 12.65 8.63
N LYS A 117 19.42 11.90 9.73
CA LYS A 117 18.48 10.87 10.19
C LYS A 117 17.10 11.44 10.48
N TRP A 118 17.05 12.57 11.18
CA TRP A 118 15.80 13.24 11.54
C TRP A 118 14.97 13.63 10.32
N VAL A 119 15.60 14.29 9.33
CA VAL A 119 14.93 14.73 8.10
C VAL A 119 14.55 13.54 7.23
N SER A 120 15.46 12.56 7.08
CA SER A 120 15.23 11.37 6.25
C SER A 120 14.02 10.57 6.71
N LEU A 121 13.86 10.39 8.03
CA LEU A 121 12.72 9.67 8.62
C LEU A 121 11.39 10.33 8.26
N ARG A 122 11.32 11.65 8.42
CA ARG A 122 10.11 12.45 8.14
C ARG A 122 9.82 12.51 6.66
N LEU A 123 10.84 12.76 5.84
CA LEU A 123 10.72 12.75 4.39
C LEU A 123 10.20 11.40 3.90
N ARG A 124 10.77 10.28 4.35
CA ARG A 124 10.32 8.93 3.97
C ARG A 124 8.84 8.72 4.28
N CYS A 125 8.40 9.13 5.46
CA CYS A 125 7.00 9.04 5.87
C CYS A 125 6.08 9.96 5.03
N LEU A 126 6.47 11.21 4.80
CA LEU A 126 5.67 12.16 4.02
C LEU A 126 5.54 11.72 2.55
N LEU A 127 6.61 11.17 1.96
CA LEU A 127 6.59 10.59 0.62
C LEU A 127 5.64 9.39 0.53
N GLU A 128 5.68 8.48 1.51
CA GLU A 128 4.72 7.37 1.59
C GLU A 128 3.27 7.88 1.60
N ASN A 129 2.98 8.90 2.40
CA ASN A 129 1.63 9.47 2.47
C ASN A 129 1.23 10.15 1.15
N MET A 130 2.13 10.92 0.52
CA MET A 130 1.90 11.52 -0.79
C MET A 130 1.60 10.45 -1.86
N LEU A 131 2.37 9.37 -1.90
CA LEU A 131 2.16 8.24 -2.79
C LEU A 131 0.80 7.56 -2.54
N ARG A 132 0.44 7.31 -1.28
CA ARG A 132 -0.87 6.75 -0.91
C ARG A 132 -2.02 7.64 -1.36
N LEU A 133 -1.97 8.93 -1.03
CA LEU A 133 -2.99 9.91 -1.40
C LEU A 133 -3.16 10.00 -2.92
N SER A 134 -2.08 9.84 -3.69
CA SER A 134 -2.14 9.86 -5.16
C SER A 134 -2.94 8.71 -5.78
N ASN A 135 -3.15 7.62 -5.03
CA ASN A 135 -3.94 6.46 -5.44
C ASN A 135 -5.40 6.56 -5.02
N ILE A 136 -5.75 7.50 -4.13
CA ILE A 136 -7.13 7.66 -3.66
C ILE A 136 -7.90 8.51 -4.70
N PRO A 137 -9.10 8.09 -5.15
CA PRO A 137 -9.84 8.80 -6.19
C PRO A 137 -10.18 10.26 -5.85
N SER A 138 -10.42 10.54 -4.58
CA SER A 138 -10.78 11.86 -4.07
C SER A 138 -10.38 11.96 -2.59
N ILE A 139 -9.70 13.04 -2.23
CA ILE A 139 -9.22 13.29 -0.87
C ILE A 139 -9.75 14.63 -0.35
N PRO A 140 -9.98 14.77 0.97
CA PRO A 140 -10.32 16.05 1.57
C PRO A 140 -9.19 17.07 1.35
N ASN A 141 -9.56 18.32 1.06
CA ASN A 141 -8.58 19.39 0.85
C ASN A 141 -7.81 19.73 2.13
N GLU A 142 -8.43 19.52 3.29
CA GLU A 142 -7.78 19.57 4.61
C GLU A 142 -6.62 18.58 4.71
N THR A 143 -6.72 17.38 4.12
CA THR A 143 -5.63 16.39 4.11
C THR A 143 -4.44 16.85 3.27
N LEU A 144 -4.68 17.54 2.14
CA LEU A 144 -3.59 18.14 1.35
C LEU A 144 -2.94 19.31 2.08
N THR A 145 -3.74 20.11 2.76
CA THR A 145 -3.25 21.23 3.58
C THR A 145 -2.34 20.69 4.68
N LEU A 146 -2.79 19.67 5.41
CA LEU A 146 -1.99 19.00 6.42
C LEU A 146 -0.69 18.41 5.85
N LEU A 147 -0.74 17.75 4.69
CA LEU A 147 0.46 17.22 4.05
C LEU A 147 1.45 18.33 3.71
N ARG A 148 0.96 19.44 3.12
CA ARG A 148 1.77 20.62 2.79
C ARG A 148 2.39 21.20 4.05
N ASP A 149 1.59 21.46 5.06
CA ASP A 149 2.02 22.04 6.34
C ASP A 149 3.11 21.16 6.97
N SER A 150 2.95 19.84 6.93
CA SER A 150 3.96 18.90 7.46
C SER A 150 5.31 18.98 6.74
N PHE A 151 5.32 19.18 5.41
CA PHE A 151 6.56 19.42 4.67
C PHE A 151 7.16 20.79 5.03
N ALA A 152 6.33 21.81 5.17
CA ALA A 152 6.75 23.16 5.55
C ALA A 152 7.35 23.18 6.96
N ASP A 153 6.70 22.53 7.93
CA ASP A 153 7.14 22.39 9.31
C ASP A 153 8.47 21.63 9.38
N MET A 154 8.60 20.53 8.63
CA MET A 154 9.87 19.80 8.50
C MET A 154 10.98 20.70 7.96
N ALA A 155 10.71 21.50 6.92
CA ALA A 155 11.69 22.40 6.32
C ALA A 155 12.03 23.61 7.22
N ALA A 156 11.10 24.01 8.10
CA ALA A 156 11.29 25.07 9.06
C ALA A 156 12.06 24.61 10.32
N ALA A 157 12.03 23.32 10.65
CA ALA A 157 12.65 22.77 11.86
C ALA A 157 14.18 22.94 11.89
N ARG A 158 14.75 23.03 13.10
CA ARG A 158 16.20 23.20 13.28
C ARG A 158 17.04 22.13 12.58
N PRO A 159 16.72 20.81 12.66
CA PRO A 159 17.51 19.78 11.99
C PRO A 159 17.61 19.97 10.48
N TYR A 160 16.55 20.48 9.83
CA TYR A 160 16.58 20.72 8.39
C TYR A 160 17.56 21.83 8.01
N ARG A 161 17.66 22.89 8.83
CA ARG A 161 18.64 23.98 8.62
C ARG A 161 20.07 23.56 8.88
N GLN A 162 20.27 22.47 9.62
CA GLN A 162 21.57 21.89 9.95
C GLN A 162 21.99 20.78 8.97
N LEU A 163 21.21 20.54 7.92
CA LEU A 163 21.59 19.57 6.89
C LEU A 163 22.92 19.97 6.26
N PRO A 164 23.79 18.99 5.97
CA PRO A 164 25.01 19.24 5.23
C PRO A 164 24.67 19.63 3.78
N ALA A 165 25.56 20.40 3.15
CA ALA A 165 25.34 20.95 1.81
C ALA A 165 25.16 19.88 0.72
N ASP A 166 25.71 18.69 0.96
CA ASP A 166 25.65 17.52 0.09
C ASP A 166 24.42 16.64 0.32
N TYR A 167 23.48 17.03 1.21
CA TYR A 167 22.26 16.27 1.43
C TYR A 167 21.42 16.17 0.14
N PRO A 168 21.14 14.96 -0.39
CA PRO A 168 20.62 14.76 -1.74
C PRO A 168 19.24 15.36 -2.04
N TYR A 169 18.37 15.49 -1.03
CA TYR A 169 16.94 15.71 -1.26
C TYR A 169 16.42 17.11 -0.90
N THR A 170 17.31 18.06 -0.60
CA THR A 170 16.91 19.44 -0.28
C THR A 170 16.11 20.10 -1.41
N ALA A 171 16.55 19.92 -2.66
CA ALA A 171 15.86 20.47 -3.82
C ALA A 171 14.49 19.81 -4.04
N LEU A 172 14.41 18.49 -3.87
CA LEU A 172 13.16 17.73 -3.96
C LEU A 172 12.12 18.24 -2.95
N VAL A 173 12.52 18.44 -1.68
CA VAL A 173 11.63 18.93 -0.63
C VAL A 173 11.07 20.31 -0.98
N LYS A 174 11.93 21.24 -1.44
CA LYS A 174 11.50 22.58 -1.85
C LYS A 174 10.52 22.54 -3.01
N ASP A 175 10.78 21.70 -4.02
CA ASP A 175 9.89 21.50 -5.16
C ASP A 175 8.54 20.88 -4.73
N ILE A 176 8.53 19.93 -3.79
CA ILE A 176 7.29 19.38 -3.24
C ILE A 176 6.46 20.46 -2.55
N ILE A 177 7.07 21.25 -1.67
CA ILE A 177 6.38 22.33 -0.94
C ILE A 177 5.77 23.31 -1.93
N HIS A 178 6.56 23.80 -2.89
CA HIS A 178 6.09 24.74 -3.91
C HIS A 178 4.90 24.20 -4.71
N ASN A 179 4.96 22.94 -5.14
CA ASN A 179 3.87 22.33 -5.90
C ASN A 179 2.62 22.11 -5.03
N LEU A 180 2.78 21.71 -3.77
CA LEU A 180 1.66 21.57 -2.84
C LEU A 180 1.02 22.91 -2.52
N ASP A 181 1.80 23.99 -2.32
CA ASP A 181 1.28 25.34 -2.13
C ASP A 181 0.39 25.77 -3.29
N ARG A 182 0.85 25.55 -4.52
CA ARG A 182 0.05 25.83 -5.72
C ARG A 182 -1.25 25.03 -5.76
N ILE A 183 -1.22 23.76 -5.35
CA ILE A 183 -2.43 22.93 -5.31
C ILE A 183 -3.39 23.44 -4.22
N VAL A 184 -2.88 23.66 -3.01
CA VAL A 184 -3.66 24.10 -1.84
C VAL A 184 -4.28 25.47 -2.06
N TYR A 185 -3.57 26.40 -2.69
CA TYR A 185 -4.08 27.74 -3.04
C TYR A 185 -5.32 27.69 -3.95
N ASN A 186 -5.41 26.68 -4.83
CA ASN A 186 -6.46 26.58 -5.82
C ASN A 186 -7.68 25.75 -5.37
N VAL A 187 -7.65 25.17 -4.16
CA VAL A 187 -8.73 24.29 -3.68
C VAL A 187 -9.59 24.97 -2.61
N LYS A 188 -10.88 24.65 -2.59
CA LYS A 188 -11.83 25.17 -1.59
C LYS A 188 -11.59 24.53 -0.22
N PRO A 189 -11.63 25.26 0.91
CA PRO A 189 -11.28 24.71 2.24
C PRO A 189 -12.02 23.43 2.63
N LYS A 190 -13.34 23.37 2.47
CA LYS A 190 -14.19 22.21 2.84
C LYS A 190 -14.50 21.28 1.66
N GLY A 191 -13.68 21.33 0.62
CA GLY A 191 -13.87 20.54 -0.59
C GLY A 191 -13.15 19.20 -0.57
N LYS A 192 -13.36 18.44 -1.65
CA LYS A 192 -12.51 17.31 -2.00
C LYS A 192 -11.87 17.57 -3.35
N THR A 193 -10.65 17.10 -3.53
CA THR A 193 -9.95 17.19 -4.81
C THR A 193 -9.36 15.85 -5.18
N ARG A 194 -8.97 15.76 -6.45
CA ARG A 194 -8.25 14.62 -6.96
C ARG A 194 -6.76 14.96 -7.03
N PHE A 195 -5.99 14.38 -6.13
CA PHE A 195 -4.54 14.48 -6.16
C PHE A 195 -3.98 13.33 -6.99
N ARG A 196 -3.25 13.65 -8.06
CA ARG A 196 -2.57 12.63 -8.88
C ARG A 196 -1.12 13.01 -9.10
N LEU A 197 -0.28 11.98 -9.16
CA LEU A 197 1.09 12.09 -9.61
C LEU A 197 1.20 11.58 -11.04
N THR A 198 2.05 12.21 -11.83
CA THR A 198 2.48 11.66 -13.12
C THR A 198 3.30 10.39 -12.89
N LEU A 199 3.44 9.55 -13.92
CA LEU A 199 4.22 8.30 -13.83
C LEU A 199 5.65 8.58 -13.36
N ASN A 200 6.34 9.53 -14.00
CA ASN A 200 7.72 9.87 -13.67
C ASN A 200 7.85 10.45 -12.26
N ARG A 201 6.92 11.31 -11.82
CA ARG A 201 6.94 11.82 -10.45
C ARG A 201 6.69 10.71 -9.44
N LYS A 202 5.78 9.78 -9.74
CA LYS A 202 5.54 8.63 -8.87
C LYS A 202 6.77 7.75 -8.77
N ALA A 203 7.43 7.48 -9.90
CA ALA A 203 8.67 6.70 -9.95
C ALA A 203 9.78 7.35 -9.12
N SER A 204 10.02 8.65 -9.29
CA SER A 204 11.07 9.35 -8.54
C SER A 204 10.81 9.38 -7.03
N LEU A 205 9.56 9.56 -6.61
CA LEU A 205 9.20 9.50 -5.19
C LEU A 205 9.32 8.08 -4.61
N ILE A 206 9.01 7.05 -5.39
CA ILE A 206 9.22 5.64 -4.99
C ILE A 206 10.72 5.36 -4.83
N ALA A 207 11.54 5.78 -5.79
CA ALA A 207 12.99 5.62 -5.74
C ALA A 207 13.59 6.34 -4.52
N CYS A 208 13.25 7.61 -4.31
CA CYS A 208 13.69 8.37 -3.13
C CYS A 208 13.28 7.69 -1.81
N ARG A 209 12.02 7.26 -1.69
CA ARG A 209 11.54 6.53 -0.51
C ARG A 209 12.29 5.21 -0.30
N PHE A 210 12.64 4.51 -1.38
CA PHE A 210 13.41 3.27 -1.34
C PHE A 210 14.84 3.54 -0.85
N THR A 211 15.53 4.52 -1.43
CA THR A 211 16.86 4.94 -1.00
C THR A 211 16.91 5.35 0.48
N LEU A 212 15.94 6.16 0.94
CA LEU A 212 15.85 6.54 2.36
C LEU A 212 15.65 5.34 3.29
N ALA A 213 15.11 4.22 2.78
CA ALA A 213 14.90 3.01 3.58
C ALA A 213 16.19 2.35 4.05
N ALA A 214 17.31 2.62 3.39
CA ALA A 214 18.63 2.11 3.79
C ALA A 214 19.05 2.65 5.17
N MET A 215 18.62 3.86 5.53
CA MET A 215 19.09 4.52 6.76
C MET A 215 18.04 4.57 7.88
N VAL A 216 16.76 4.74 7.54
CA VAL A 216 15.69 5.02 8.54
C VAL A 216 14.51 4.08 8.36
N PRO A 217 13.81 3.66 9.43
CA PRO A 217 12.65 2.78 9.33
C PRO A 217 11.42 3.51 8.74
N LEU A 218 10.40 2.73 8.39
CA LEU A 218 9.09 3.30 8.04
C LEU A 218 8.28 3.50 9.33
N VAL A 219 7.88 4.74 9.60
CA VAL A 219 7.09 5.12 10.77
C VAL A 219 5.72 5.68 10.36
N LYS A 220 4.72 5.56 11.23
CA LYS A 220 3.40 6.13 10.94
C LYS A 220 3.45 7.65 11.09
N PHE A 221 2.63 8.37 10.32
CA PHE A 221 2.59 9.83 10.38
C PHE A 221 2.31 10.36 11.79
N ARG A 222 1.40 9.71 12.53
CA ARG A 222 1.06 10.05 13.93
C ARG A 222 2.20 9.85 14.94
N GLU A 223 3.26 9.14 14.55
CA GLU A 223 4.44 8.89 15.38
C GLU A 223 5.55 9.92 15.10
N LEU A 224 5.34 10.82 14.13
CA LEU A 224 6.27 11.91 13.85
C LEU A 224 6.04 13.10 14.79
N ASN A 225 7.15 13.72 15.21
CA ASN A 225 7.15 15.03 15.84
C ASN A 225 7.87 16.04 14.92
N PHE A 226 7.28 17.21 14.70
CA PHE A 226 7.89 18.29 13.92
C PHE A 226 8.43 19.44 14.80
N SER A 227 8.19 19.40 16.11
CA SER A 227 8.69 20.37 17.08
C SER A 227 10.09 20.00 17.59
N GLU A 228 11.11 20.63 16.99
CA GLU A 228 12.50 20.71 17.45
C GLU A 228 13.14 22.06 17.09
#